data_AF-A0A9W6ZQJ5-F1
#
_entry.id   AF-A0A9W6ZQJ5-F1
#
_cell.length_a   1.000
_cell.length_b   1.000
_cell.length_c   1.000
_cell.angle_alpha   90.00
_cell.angle_beta   90.00
_cell.angle_gamma   90.00
#
_symmetry.space_group_name_H-M   'P 1'
#
loop_
_entity.id
_entity.type
_entity.pdbx_description
1 polymer ?
#
loop_
_entity_poly.entity_id
_entity_poly.type
_entity_poly.pdbx_seq_one_letter_code
_entity_poly.pdbx_strand_id
1 'polypeptide(L)'
;QIKKEISIMKVVRHPNIVQLIEVLASRTKIFIVLELVTGGELFDQIVKESRFTEDKARKYFRQLIHGLEYCNTKGVCHRDLK
;
A
#
# COMPACT_ATOMS: atom_id res chain seq x y z
N GLN A 1 -10.39 -6.97 13.73
CA GLN A 1 -9.99 -6.18 12.54
C GLN A 1 -8.47 -6.15 12.37
N ILE A 2 -7.72 -5.53 13.28
CA ILE A 2 -6.23 -5.41 13.21
C ILE A 2 -5.51 -6.75 13.02
N LYS A 3 -5.90 -7.83 13.73
CA LYS A 3 -5.28 -9.16 13.56
C LYS A 3 -5.40 -9.71 12.14
N LYS A 4 -6.54 -9.46 11.47
CA LYS A 4 -6.78 -9.90 10.10
C LYS A 4 -5.92 -9.11 9.12
N GLU A 5 -5.83 -7.80 9.32
CA GLU A 5 -4.98 -6.91 8.53
C GLU A 5 -3.50 -7.33 8.62
N ILE A 6 -3.00 -7.55 9.84
CA ILE A 6 -1.64 -8.07 10.06
C ILE A 6 -1.43 -9.42 9.35
N SER A 7 -2.39 -10.35 9.43
CA SER A 7 -2.26 -11.66 8.78
C SER A 7 -2.18 -11.56 7.26
N ILE A 8 -2.91 -10.61 6.66
CA ILE A 8 -2.86 -10.33 5.22
C ILE A 8 -1.50 -9.73 4.86
N MET A 9 -1.05 -8.69 5.58
CA MET A 9 0.22 -8.02 5.29
C MET A 9 1.44 -8.94 5.45
N LYS A 10 1.38 -9.96 6.32
CA LYS A 10 2.45 -10.96 6.49
C LYS A 10 2.70 -11.82 5.23
N VAL A 11 1.68 -12.04 4.40
CA VAL A 11 1.77 -12.91 3.21
C VAL A 11 1.87 -12.12 1.91
N VAL A 12 1.79 -10.79 1.98
CA VAL A 12 1.88 -9.89 0.84
C VAL A 12 3.31 -9.37 0.70
N ARG A 13 3.96 -9.67 -0.42
CA ARG A 13 5.30 -9.18 -0.77
C ARG A 13 5.32 -8.80 -2.23
N HIS A 14 5.32 -7.50 -2.51
CA HIS A 14 5.21 -6.98 -3.87
C HIS A 14 5.79 -5.55 -3.93
N PRO A 15 6.55 -5.17 -4.98
CA PRO A 15 7.21 -3.86 -5.06
C PRO A 15 6.25 -2.65 -5.10
N ASN A 16 4.96 -2.87 -5.36
CA ASN A 16 3.92 -1.82 -5.35
C ASN A 16 3.00 -1.90 -4.12
N ILE A 17 3.41 -2.60 -3.06
CA ILE A 17 2.69 -2.68 -1.79
C ILE A 17 3.68 -2.53 -0.65
N VAL A 18 3.40 -1.60 0.28
CA VAL A 18 4.24 -1.35 1.46
C VAL A 18 4.39 -2.64 2.28
N GLN A 19 5.63 -3.02 2.55
CA GLN A 19 5.92 -4.26 3.27
C GLN A 19 5.74 -4.11 4.79
N LEU A 20 5.10 -5.10 5.41
CA LEU A 20 5.19 -5.32 6.85
C LEU A 20 6.53 -5.96 7.21
N ILE A 21 7.34 -5.25 7.99
CA ILE A 21 8.66 -5.71 8.45
C ILE A 21 8.48 -6.55 9.72
N GLU A 22 7.82 -5.99 10.74
CA GLU A 22 7.69 -6.63 12.05
C GLU A 22 6.42 -6.19 12.78
N VAL A 23 5.93 -7.02 13.69
CA VAL A 23 4.87 -6.66 14.64
C VAL A 23 5.37 -6.88 16.05
N LEU A 24 5.42 -5.81 16.84
CA LEU A 24 5.77 -5.85 18.26
C LEU A 24 4.50 -5.67 19.09
N ALA A 25 4.44 -6.29 20.26
CA ALA A 25 3.30 -6.15 21.16
C ALA A 25 3.77 -5.94 22.60
N SER A 26 3.07 -5.07 23.31
CA SER A 26 3.14 -4.93 24.76
C SER A 26 1.78 -5.29 25.38
N ARG A 27 1.65 -5.18 26.70
CA ARG A 27 0.37 -5.44 27.39
C ARG A 27 -0.76 -4.51 26.92
N THR A 28 -0.43 -3.32 26.43
CA THR A 28 -1.41 -2.27 26.12
C THR A 28 -1.35 -1.76 24.69
N LYS A 29 -0.32 -2.11 23.92
CA LYS A 29 -0.09 -1.56 22.57
C LYS A 29 0.39 -2.62 21.59
N ILE A 30 0.04 -2.42 20.33
CA ILE A 30 0.59 -3.14 19.18
C ILE A 30 1.34 -2.12 18.35
N PHE A 31 2.56 -2.44 17.95
CA PHE A 31 3.37 -1.65 17.05
C PHE A 31 3.52 -2.42 15.73
N ILE A 32 3.24 -1.74 14.63
CA ILE A 32 3.31 -2.30 13.28
C ILE A 32 4.46 -1.58 12.57
N VAL A 33 5.56 -2.30 12.33
CA VAL A 33 6.76 -1.74 11.68
C VAL A 33 6.64 -1.98 10.19
N LEU A 34 6.56 -0.91 9.41
CA LEU A 34 6.38 -0.93 7.95
C LEU A 34 7.62 -0.39 7.24
N GLU A 35 7.76 -0.75 5.96
CA GLU A 35 8.70 -0.10 5.06
C GLU A 35 8.49 1.42 5.02
N LEU A 36 9.58 2.18 5.11
CA LEU A 36 9.55 3.63 5.07
C LEU A 36 9.50 4.12 3.61
N VAL A 37 8.41 4.81 3.26
CA VAL A 37 8.25 5.49 1.96
C VAL A 37 8.35 7.00 2.16
N THR A 38 9.29 7.65 1.47
CA THR A 38 9.59 9.09 1.64
C THR A 38 9.02 9.98 0.53
N GLY A 39 8.33 9.40 -0.46
CA GLY A 39 7.78 10.12 -1.62
C GLY A 39 6.49 10.92 -1.37
N GLY A 40 5.92 10.83 -0.17
CA GLY A 40 4.64 11.45 0.18
C GLY A 40 3.43 10.78 -0.50
N GLU A 41 2.27 11.44 -0.41
CA GLU A 41 1.02 10.94 -0.99
C GLU A 41 0.90 11.28 -2.48
N LEU A 42 0.31 10.36 -3.25
CA LEU A 42 0.07 10.59 -4.69
C LEU A 42 -0.89 11.76 -4.93
N PHE A 43 -1.91 11.90 -4.07
CA PHE A 43 -2.88 12.99 -4.17
C PHE A 43 -2.22 14.37 -4.05
N ASP A 44 -1.30 14.54 -3.10
CA ASP A 44 -0.55 15.79 -2.94
C ASP A 44 0.26 16.14 -4.19
N GLN A 45 0.84 15.13 -4.85
CA GLN A 45 1.57 15.34 -6.11
C GLN A 45 0.63 15.79 -7.23
N ILE A 46 -0.56 15.20 -7.33
CA ILE A 46 -1.59 15.60 -8.32
C ILE A 46 -2.04 17.04 -8.07
N VAL A 47 -2.34 17.40 -6.81
CA VAL A 47 -2.78 18.74 -6.44
C VAL A 47 -1.72 19.79 -6.77
N LYS A 48 -0.44 19.52 -6.46
CA LYS A 48 0.68 20.42 -6.77
C LYS A 48 0.83 20.69 -8.27
N GLU A 49 0.55 19.70 -9.11
CA GLU A 49 0.65 19.81 -10.57
C GLU A 49 -0.68 20.18 -11.25
N SER A 50 -1.75 20.39 -10.48
CA SER A 50 -3.16 20.50 -10.91
C SER A 50 -3.72 19.26 -11.60
N ARG A 51 -2.96 18.65 -12.51
CA ARG A 51 -3.27 17.39 -13.19
C ARG A 51 -1.98 16.71 -13.64
N PHE A 52 -2.00 15.39 -13.78
CA PHE A 52 -0.93 14.68 -14.47
C PHE A 52 -1.18 14.64 -15.99
N THR A 53 -0.08 14.56 -16.75
CA THR A 53 -0.16 14.14 -18.15
C THR A 53 -0.60 12.68 -18.22
N GLU A 54 -1.19 12.27 -19.35
CA GLU A 54 -1.64 10.88 -19.53
C GLU A 54 -0.50 9.87 -19.35
N ASP A 55 0.71 10.18 -19.82
CA ASP A 55 1.87 9.30 -19.68
C ASP A 55 2.27 9.10 -18.22
N LYS A 56 2.26 10.18 -17.43
CA LYS A 56 2.56 10.12 -16.01
C LYS A 56 1.45 9.39 -15.24
N ALA A 57 0.19 9.69 -15.52
CA ALA A 57 -0.96 9.00 -14.94
C ALA A 57 -0.91 7.49 -15.24
N ARG A 58 -0.63 7.11 -16.50
CA ARG A 58 -0.48 5.72 -16.93
C ARG A 58 0.60 4.99 -16.16
N LYS A 59 1.73 5.65 -15.86
CA LYS A 59 2.83 5.06 -15.08
C LYS A 59 2.38 4.68 -13.67
N TYR A 60 1.73 5.59 -12.94
CA TYR A 60 1.22 5.31 -11.59
C TYR A 60 0.07 4.31 -11.61
N PHE A 61 -0.86 4.45 -12.55
CA PHE A 61 -1.98 3.53 -12.69
C PHE A 61 -1.50 2.09 -12.95
N ARG A 62 -0.48 1.90 -13.79
CA ARG A 62 0.13 0.57 -14.00
C ARG A 62 0.71 -0.01 -12.70
N GLN A 63 1.40 0.79 -11.90
CA GLN A 63 1.94 0.34 -10.60
C GLN A 63 0.81 -0.06 -9.63
N LEU A 64 -0.27 0.73 -9.60
CA LEU A 64 -1.46 0.47 -8.82
C LEU A 64 -2.12 -0.85 -9.21
N ILE A 65 -2.37 -1.06 -10.50
CA ILE A 65 -2.98 -2.29 -11.01
C ILE A 65 -2.09 -3.50 -10.75
N HIS A 66 -0.76 -3.38 -10.89
CA HIS A 66 0.16 -4.47 -10.59
C HIS A 66 0.10 -4.89 -9.11
N GLY A 67 0.03 -3.93 -8.18
CA GLY A 67 -0.19 -4.22 -6.76
C GLY A 67 -1.55 -4.87 -6.48
N LEU A 68 -2.63 -4.37 -7.09
CA LEU A 68 -3.97 -4.93 -6.92
C LEU A 68 -4.11 -6.33 -7.51
N GLU A 69 -3.51 -6.58 -8.67
CA GLU A 69 -3.44 -7.91 -9.29
C GLU A 69 -2.77 -8.89 -8.33
N TYR A 70 -1.62 -8.53 -7.76
CA TYR A 70 -0.96 -9.36 -6.75
C TYR A 70 -1.87 -9.65 -5.55
N CYS A 71 -2.54 -8.64 -4.98
CA CYS A 71 -3.53 -8.84 -3.91
C CYS A 71 -4.63 -9.83 -4.31
N ASN A 72 -5.19 -9.68 -5.51
CA ASN A 72 -6.24 -10.53 -6.03
C ASN A 72 -5.78 -11.98 -6.17
N THR A 73 -4.55 -12.24 -6.62
CA THR A 73 -3.99 -13.61 -6.68
C THR A 73 -3.86 -14.27 -5.30
N LYS A 74 -3.86 -13.48 -4.22
CA LYS A 74 -3.85 -13.94 -2.83
C LYS A 74 -5.26 -14.00 -2.21
N GLY A 75 -6.31 -13.74 -2.98
CA GLY A 75 -7.69 -13.69 -2.51
C GLY A 75 -7.99 -12.48 -1.61
N VAL A 76 -7.20 -11.41 -1.73
CA VAL A 76 -7.31 -10.19 -0.92
C VAL A 76 -7.85 -9.06 -1.77
N CYS A 77 -8.94 -8.42 -1.31
CA CYS A 77 -9.44 -7.17 -1.88
C CYS A 77 -9.14 -6.02 -0.91
N HIS A 78 -8.55 -4.93 -1.41
CA HIS A 78 -8.16 -3.76 -0.61
C HIS A 78 -9.36 -3.02 0.00
N ARG A 79 -10.42 -2.81 -0.79
CA ARG A 79 -11.71 -2.16 -0.43
C ARG A 79 -11.67 -0.67 -0.05
N ASP A 80 -10.52 -0.08 0.23
CA ASP A 80 -10.40 1.36 0.54
C ASP A 80 -9.32 2.05 -0.30
N LEU A 81 -9.35 1.83 -1.62
CA LEU A 81 -8.37 2.41 -2.53
C LEU A 81 -8.69 3.89 -2.79
N LYS A 82 -7.72 4.78 -2.55
CA LYS A 82 -7.82 6.23 -2.72
C LYS A 82 -6.45 6.85 -2.98
#